data_AF-A0A970MEP1-F1
#
_entry.id   AF-A0A970MEP1-F1
#
_cell.length_a   1.000
_cell.length_b   1.000
_cell.length_c   1.000
_cell.angle_alpha   90.00
_cell.angle_beta   90.00
_cell.angle_gamma   90.00
#
_symmetry.space_group_name_H-M   'P 1'
#
loop_
_entity.id
_entity.type
_entity.pdbx_description
1 polymer ?
#
loop_
_entity_poly.entity_id
_entity_poly.type
_entity_poly.pdbx_seq_one_letter_code
_entity_poly.pdbx_strand_id
1 'polypeptide(L)'
;MGDFISEMLRNKSGKKSIHFEGSKKYIAYTPIEGPEGWILAMAADEREMLAKYREGIIISIVSALLALAGAVVMAVFIAQSIGKPIRNIAEVADKVAIGELDVDVDVKSKNEIGILAESFANLITSTREQAYAIERIADTDLTVEIPIRSEKDIMGKKLAQLVNQLNEIMHRITMASNQVASGSRQVADSSISLSQGATEQASSIEELTASLEEISSQTKVNAQNANNANTLAEDTIANALQGNEQMQEMLKAMEEINQSSTNISKIIKVIDDIAFQTNILALNAAVEAARAGQHGKGFAVVADEVRNLAARSANAAKETTDLIESSIKKTEGGTKIARDTAEELQKMEDSINKVAELVNNIAVASNEQALGIEQINQGIMQISQVVQANSATSEESAAASEELSSQAELLNEMVSQFKLKPQSRAKIKMGELSL
;
A
#
# COMPACT_ATOMS: atom_id res chain seq x y z
N MET A 1 -10.56 8.32 144.29
CA MET A 1 -9.34 8.62 145.08
C MET A 1 -9.21 7.74 146.33
N GLY A 2 -10.31 7.42 147.04
CA GLY A 2 -10.26 6.61 148.28
C GLY A 2 -9.64 5.21 148.16
N ASP A 3 -9.87 4.50 147.05
CA ASP A 3 -9.35 3.13 146.83
C ASP A 3 -7.89 3.07 146.34
N PHE A 4 -7.31 4.23 145.99
CA PHE A 4 -5.92 4.38 145.57
C PHE A 4 -4.99 4.61 146.77
N ILE A 5 -5.46 5.39 147.76
CA ILE A 5 -4.69 5.67 148.99
C ILE A 5 -4.58 4.41 149.87
N SER A 6 -5.61 3.55 149.88
CA SER A 6 -5.61 2.28 150.62
C SER A 6 -4.61 1.24 150.09
N GLU A 7 -4.37 1.21 148.77
CA GLU A 7 -3.35 0.33 148.16
C GLU A 7 -1.92 0.83 148.41
N MET A 8 -1.70 2.16 148.40
CA MET A 8 -0.39 2.76 148.68
C MET A 8 0.04 2.52 150.14
N LEU A 9 -0.88 2.65 151.11
CA LEU A 9 -0.61 2.41 152.54
C LEU A 9 -0.27 0.95 152.90
N ARG A 10 -0.42 0.01 151.95
CA ARG A 10 -0.09 -1.43 152.14
C ARG A 10 1.36 -1.80 151.76
N ASN A 11 2.25 -0.83 151.59
CA ASN A 11 3.69 -1.02 151.36
C ASN A 11 4.03 -1.85 150.08
N LYS A 12 3.25 -1.70 149.01
CA LYS A 12 3.45 -2.38 147.72
C LYS A 12 3.88 -1.38 146.63
N SER A 13 4.76 -1.81 145.72
CA SER A 13 5.10 -1.07 144.50
C SER A 13 4.10 -1.39 143.38
N GLY A 14 3.64 -0.40 142.62
CA GLY A 14 2.62 -0.61 141.58
C GLY A 14 2.54 0.51 140.54
N LYS A 15 1.84 0.23 139.44
CA LYS A 15 1.50 1.20 138.38
C LYS A 15 0.00 1.22 138.18
N LYS A 16 -0.62 2.40 138.19
CA LYS A 16 -2.07 2.57 137.96
C LYS A 16 -2.33 3.88 137.22
N SER A 17 -3.30 3.87 136.33
CA SER A 17 -3.80 5.09 135.69
C SER A 17 -4.96 5.62 136.52
N ILE A 18 -4.83 6.83 137.06
CA ILE A 18 -5.89 7.48 137.85
C ILE A 18 -6.26 8.84 137.29
N HIS A 19 -7.51 9.25 137.51
CA HIS A 19 -7.97 10.58 137.15
C HIS A 19 -7.78 11.52 138.35
N PHE A 20 -6.92 12.52 138.21
CA PHE A 20 -6.56 13.45 139.28
C PHE A 20 -6.41 14.87 138.70
N GLU A 21 -7.04 15.86 139.32
CA GLU A 21 -7.06 17.27 138.86
C GLU A 21 -7.46 17.45 137.37
N GLY A 22 -8.49 16.71 136.93
CA GLY A 22 -9.03 16.85 135.57
C GLY A 22 -8.18 16.24 134.45
N SER A 23 -7.11 15.52 134.77
CA SER A 23 -6.33 14.76 133.79
C SER A 23 -6.07 13.32 134.22
N LYS A 24 -5.93 12.44 133.23
CA LYS A 24 -5.60 11.04 133.45
C LYS A 24 -4.08 10.95 133.59
N LYS A 25 -3.61 10.62 134.79
CA LYS A 25 -2.19 10.52 135.11
C LYS A 25 -1.81 9.05 135.26
N TYR A 26 -0.70 8.66 134.67
CA TYR A 26 -0.06 7.38 134.96
C TYR A 26 0.80 7.56 136.21
N ILE A 27 0.39 6.94 137.31
CA ILE A 27 1.13 7.01 138.57
C ILE A 27 1.83 5.69 138.82
N ALA A 28 3.14 5.78 139.02
CA ALA A 28 3.94 4.71 139.59
C ALA A 28 4.31 5.08 141.02
N TYR A 29 4.12 4.16 141.96
CA TYR A 29 4.43 4.41 143.37
C TYR A 29 5.25 3.28 143.97
N THR A 30 6.16 3.64 144.88
CA THR A 30 6.97 2.71 145.65
C THR A 30 7.30 3.30 147.03
N PRO A 31 7.31 2.50 148.12
CA PRO A 31 7.69 2.98 149.44
C PRO A 31 9.20 3.28 149.54
N ILE A 32 9.58 4.23 150.40
CA ILE A 32 10.99 4.54 150.73
C ILE A 32 11.29 3.98 152.14
N GLU A 33 12.39 3.24 152.30
CA GLU A 33 12.80 2.67 153.59
C GLU A 33 13.36 3.75 154.55
N GLY A 34 12.68 3.95 155.69
CA GLY A 34 13.07 4.85 156.79
C GLY A 34 11.98 4.89 157.88
N PRO A 35 12.30 5.29 159.13
CA PRO A 35 11.38 5.16 160.28
C PRO A 35 10.10 6.00 160.17
N GLU A 36 10.00 6.90 159.19
CA GLU A 36 8.86 7.81 158.98
C GLU A 36 7.85 7.35 157.90
N GLY A 37 8.09 6.23 157.20
CA GLY A 37 7.06 5.59 156.35
C GLY A 37 6.61 6.37 155.10
N TRP A 38 7.50 7.13 154.46
CA TRP A 38 7.17 7.94 153.27
C TRP A 38 6.99 7.08 152.02
N ILE A 39 6.04 7.44 151.16
CA ILE A 39 5.78 6.77 149.87
C ILE A 39 6.09 7.74 148.73
N LEU A 40 6.96 7.33 147.81
CA LEU A 40 7.26 8.11 146.61
C LEU A 40 6.26 7.73 145.52
N ALA A 41 5.46 8.70 145.08
CA ALA A 41 4.57 8.56 143.94
C ALA A 41 5.03 9.49 142.83
N MET A 42 5.38 8.92 141.68
CA MET A 42 5.69 9.67 140.47
C MET A 42 4.50 9.59 139.54
N ALA A 43 3.86 10.72 139.31
CA ALA A 43 2.75 10.86 138.38
C ALA A 43 3.24 11.52 137.10
N ALA A 44 3.12 10.82 135.97
CA ALA A 44 3.31 11.38 134.63
C ALA A 44 1.94 11.62 133.97
N ASP A 45 1.74 12.78 133.36
CA ASP A 45 0.49 13.04 132.63
C ASP A 45 0.47 12.17 131.36
N GLU A 46 -0.61 11.42 131.14
CA GLU A 46 -0.77 10.57 129.95
C GLU A 46 -0.73 11.42 128.67
N ARG A 47 -1.16 12.69 128.74
CA ARG A 47 -1.09 13.63 127.62
C ARG A 47 0.35 14.03 127.30
N GLU A 48 1.21 14.19 128.29
CA GLU A 48 2.65 14.47 128.05
C GLU A 48 3.35 13.25 127.44
N MET A 49 3.05 12.04 127.92
CA MET A 49 3.67 10.82 127.42
C MET A 49 3.22 10.48 125.99
N LEU A 50 1.94 10.66 125.67
CA LEU A 50 1.37 10.36 124.35
C LEU A 50 1.50 11.51 123.34
N ALA A 51 1.79 12.75 123.78
CA ALA A 51 2.01 13.88 122.88
C ALA A 51 3.12 13.58 121.85
N LYS A 52 4.22 12.97 122.31
CA LYS A 52 5.35 12.57 121.44
C LYS A 52 4.97 11.51 120.40
N TYR A 53 4.09 10.57 120.73
CA TYR A 53 3.59 9.57 119.78
C TYR A 53 2.62 10.17 118.75
N ARG A 54 1.77 11.10 119.19
CA ARG A 54 0.81 11.78 118.31
C ARG A 54 1.51 12.68 117.30
N GLU A 55 2.57 13.38 117.71
CA GLU A 55 3.45 14.15 116.80
C GLU A 55 4.09 13.24 115.73
N GLY A 56 4.62 12.06 116.11
CA GLY A 56 5.23 11.12 115.17
C GLY A 56 4.27 10.54 114.13
N ILE A 57 3.05 10.15 114.55
CA ILE A 57 2.02 9.64 113.64
C ILE A 57 1.58 10.72 112.65
N ILE A 58 1.36 11.96 113.12
CA ILE A 58 0.99 13.09 112.26
C ILE A 58 2.06 13.35 111.20
N ILE A 59 3.34 13.37 111.58
CA ILE A 59 4.45 13.57 110.63
C ILE A 59 4.49 12.46 109.56
N SER A 60 4.26 11.19 109.93
CA SER A 60 4.25 10.07 108.97
C SER A 60 3.06 10.08 108.00
N ILE A 61 1.87 10.49 108.47
CA ILE A 61 0.69 10.65 107.61
C ILE A 61 0.92 11.83 106.65
N VAL A 62 1.47 12.94 107.15
CA VAL A 62 1.77 14.12 106.33
C VAL A 62 2.82 13.80 105.27
N SER A 63 3.89 13.06 105.59
CA SER A 63 4.90 12.68 104.60
C SER A 63 4.37 11.70 103.54
N ALA A 64 3.52 10.74 103.93
CA ALA A 64 2.85 9.83 102.99
C ALA A 64 1.87 10.58 102.07
N LEU A 65 1.10 11.54 102.61
CA LEU A 65 0.21 12.39 101.83
C LEU A 65 0.98 13.30 100.87
N LEU A 66 2.12 13.85 101.29
CA LEU A 66 2.99 14.65 100.43
C LEU A 66 3.63 13.83 99.32
N ALA A 67 4.07 12.60 99.60
CA ALA A 67 4.59 11.69 98.58
C ALA A 67 3.51 11.30 97.56
N LEU A 68 2.29 11.02 98.03
CA LEU A 68 1.15 10.73 97.16
C LEU A 68 0.77 11.95 96.30
N ALA A 69 0.72 13.14 96.90
CA ALA A 69 0.48 14.38 96.16
C ALA A 69 1.58 14.64 95.12
N GLY A 70 2.84 14.42 95.46
CA GLY A 70 3.97 14.53 94.54
C GLY A 70 3.89 13.54 93.38
N ALA A 71 3.50 12.28 93.64
CA ALA A 71 3.29 11.27 92.61
C ALA A 71 2.15 11.65 91.65
N VAL A 72 1.04 12.19 92.17
CA VAL A 72 -0.08 12.68 91.35
C VAL A 72 0.34 13.86 90.48
N VAL A 73 1.06 14.84 91.05
CA VAL A 73 1.58 15.99 90.29
C VAL A 73 2.55 15.53 89.19
N MET A 74 3.45 14.60 89.50
CA MET A 74 4.39 14.05 88.53
C MET A 74 3.68 13.25 87.43
N ALA A 75 2.66 12.47 87.77
CA ALA A 75 1.83 11.76 86.80
C ALA A 75 1.07 12.71 85.87
N VAL A 76 0.48 13.79 86.42
CA VAL A 76 -0.18 14.83 85.62
C VAL A 76 0.83 15.57 84.74
N PHE A 77 2.03 15.88 85.27
CA PHE A 77 3.09 16.51 84.50
C PHE A 77 3.55 15.65 83.33
N ILE A 78 3.77 14.35 83.53
CA ILE A 78 4.13 13.41 82.45
C ILE A 78 2.98 13.28 81.43
N ALA A 79 1.74 13.14 81.91
CA ALA A 79 0.57 13.05 81.04
C ALA A 79 0.39 14.31 80.16
N GLN A 80 0.70 15.49 80.71
CA GLN A 80 0.60 16.76 79.98
C GLN A 80 1.82 17.08 79.11
N SER A 81 3.03 16.73 79.55
CA SER A 81 4.28 17.05 78.84
C SER A 81 4.64 16.03 77.75
N ILE A 82 4.21 14.78 77.90
CA ILE A 82 4.50 13.68 76.96
C ILE A 82 3.20 13.15 76.34
N GLY A 83 2.22 12.80 77.19
CA GLY A 83 0.98 12.15 76.74
C GLY A 83 0.17 12.97 75.75
N LYS A 84 -0.06 14.27 76.03
CA LYS A 84 -0.83 15.16 75.13
C LYS A 84 -0.15 15.37 73.76
N PRO A 85 1.13 15.78 73.66
CA PRO A 85 1.79 15.94 72.37
C PRO A 85 1.85 14.65 71.53
N ILE A 86 2.13 13.50 72.14
CA ILE A 86 2.16 12.21 71.43
C ILE A 86 0.77 11.86 70.91
N ARG A 87 -0.29 12.07 71.72
CA ARG A 87 -1.66 11.84 71.28
C ARG A 87 -2.04 12.73 70.10
N ASN A 88 -1.65 14.01 70.10
CA ASN A 88 -1.90 14.91 68.98
C ASN A 88 -1.19 14.44 67.70
N ILE A 89 0.08 14.02 67.78
CA ILE A 89 0.80 13.47 66.62
C ILE A 89 0.11 12.18 66.13
N ALA A 90 -0.36 11.32 67.04
CA ALA A 90 -1.11 10.11 66.70
C ALA A 90 -2.44 10.43 66.00
N GLU A 91 -3.22 11.40 66.50
CA GLU A 91 -4.46 11.86 65.87
C GLU A 91 -4.21 12.43 64.46
N VAL A 92 -3.15 13.22 64.27
CA VAL A 92 -2.76 13.70 62.94
C VAL A 92 -2.30 12.53 62.05
N ALA A 93 -1.61 11.53 62.61
CA ALA A 93 -1.20 10.35 61.85
C ALA A 93 -2.40 9.51 61.39
N ASP A 94 -3.43 9.35 62.23
CA ASP A 94 -4.67 8.68 61.85
C ASP A 94 -5.38 9.42 60.69
N LYS A 95 -5.38 10.75 60.73
CA LYS A 95 -5.90 11.59 59.63
C LYS A 95 -5.11 11.43 58.33
N VAL A 96 -3.78 11.46 58.41
CA VAL A 96 -2.91 11.26 57.24
C VAL A 96 -3.05 9.85 56.68
N ALA A 97 -3.23 8.84 57.55
CA ALA A 97 -3.42 7.45 57.15
C ALA A 97 -4.70 7.22 56.33
N ILE A 98 -5.75 8.03 56.55
CA ILE A 98 -6.98 8.01 55.74
C ILE A 98 -6.92 8.97 54.52
N GLY A 99 -5.81 9.67 54.29
CA GLY A 99 -5.60 10.55 53.14
C GLY A 99 -5.92 12.04 53.37
N GLU A 100 -6.22 12.47 54.61
CA GLU A 100 -6.38 13.89 54.95
C GLU A 100 -5.00 14.54 55.07
N LEU A 101 -4.58 15.25 54.03
CA LEU A 101 -3.26 15.89 53.96
C LEU A 101 -3.27 17.36 54.34
N ASP A 102 -4.43 17.99 54.51
CA ASP A 102 -4.58 19.38 54.97
C ASP A 102 -4.62 19.45 56.51
N VAL A 103 -3.53 19.01 57.13
CA VAL A 103 -3.36 18.95 58.59
C VAL A 103 -2.06 19.64 58.99
N ASP A 104 -2.09 20.32 60.13
CA ASP A 104 -0.95 21.03 60.70
C ASP A 104 -0.48 20.36 61.99
N VAL A 105 0.84 20.29 62.19
CA VAL A 105 1.46 19.67 63.36
C VAL A 105 1.98 20.78 64.29
N ASP A 106 1.10 21.38 65.08
CA ASP A 106 1.48 22.41 66.05
C ASP A 106 1.96 21.80 67.37
N VAL A 107 3.20 21.29 67.38
CA VAL A 107 3.86 20.78 68.60
C VAL A 107 5.18 21.52 68.82
N LYS A 108 5.15 22.52 69.69
CA LYS A 108 6.33 23.31 70.07
C LYS A 108 7.03 22.70 71.27
N SER A 109 7.95 21.78 71.01
CA SER A 109 8.80 21.18 72.05
C SER A 109 10.27 21.18 71.62
N LYS A 110 11.20 21.32 72.57
CA LYS A 110 12.66 21.25 72.31
C LYS A 110 13.27 19.88 72.60
N ASN A 111 12.43 18.90 72.93
CA ASN A 111 12.84 17.52 73.20
C ASN A 111 12.57 16.62 71.97
N GLU A 112 12.72 15.31 72.14
CA GLU A 112 12.52 14.28 71.11
C GLU A 112 11.13 14.33 70.47
N ILE A 113 10.11 14.82 71.19
CA ILE A 113 8.75 14.99 70.67
C ILE A 113 8.70 16.11 69.63
N GLY A 114 9.47 17.18 69.82
CA GLY A 114 9.58 18.26 68.85
C GLY A 114 10.24 17.79 67.55
N ILE A 115 11.32 17.01 67.67
CA ILE A 115 12.00 16.40 66.53
C ILE A 115 11.07 15.43 65.79
N LEU A 116 10.29 14.64 66.53
CA LEU A 116 9.28 13.75 65.96
C LEU A 116 8.20 14.55 65.20
N ALA A 117 7.68 15.62 65.80
CA ALA A 117 6.69 16.49 65.19
C ALA A 117 7.19 17.15 63.90
N GLU A 118 8.43 17.67 63.90
CA GLU A 118 9.06 18.28 62.72
C GLU A 118 9.30 17.24 61.61
N SER A 119 9.80 16.05 61.97
CA SER A 119 10.00 14.96 61.01
C SER A 119 8.67 14.49 60.40
N PHE A 120 7.61 14.46 61.21
CA PHE A 120 6.26 14.12 60.76
C PHE A 120 5.65 15.21 59.87
N ALA A 121 5.83 16.48 60.21
CA ALA A 121 5.42 17.62 59.39
C ALA A 121 6.11 17.62 58.01
N ASN A 122 7.40 17.30 57.97
CA ASN A 122 8.15 17.12 56.72
C ASN A 122 7.59 15.96 55.88
N LEU A 123 7.20 14.85 56.52
CA LEU A 123 6.55 13.71 55.85
C LEU A 123 5.19 14.12 55.27
N ILE A 124 4.34 14.81 56.04
CA ILE A 124 3.03 15.32 55.60
C ILE A 124 3.19 16.27 54.41
N THR A 125 4.08 17.25 54.52
CA THR A 125 4.39 18.20 53.43
C THR A 125 4.85 17.44 52.18
N SER A 126 5.70 16.44 52.40
CA SER A 126 6.22 15.59 51.34
C SER A 126 5.11 14.86 50.57
N THR A 127 4.17 14.27 51.31
CA THR A 127 3.04 13.53 50.76
C THR A 127 2.01 14.47 50.13
N ARG A 128 1.80 15.66 50.68
CA ARG A 128 0.93 16.71 50.12
C ARG A 128 1.43 17.20 48.76
N GLU A 129 2.72 17.49 48.63
CA GLU A 129 3.31 17.88 47.34
C GLU A 129 3.17 16.77 46.28
N GLN A 130 3.30 15.50 46.68
CA GLN A 130 3.10 14.37 45.78
C GLN A 130 1.63 14.22 45.38
N ALA A 131 0.69 14.36 46.32
CA ALA A 131 -0.75 14.33 46.05
C ALA A 131 -1.16 15.45 45.09
N TYR A 132 -0.65 16.67 45.29
CA TYR A 132 -0.89 17.80 44.39
C TYR A 132 -0.31 17.56 42.98
N ALA A 133 0.87 16.94 42.89
CA ALA A 133 1.41 16.57 41.58
C ALA A 133 0.56 15.52 40.87
N ILE A 134 0.01 14.55 41.60
CA ILE A 134 -0.91 13.54 41.06
C ILE A 134 -2.24 14.19 40.62
N GLU A 135 -2.76 15.13 41.40
CA GLU A 135 -3.96 15.91 41.06
C GLU A 135 -3.76 16.65 39.73
N ARG A 136 -2.62 17.34 39.55
CA ARG A 136 -2.29 17.99 38.27
C ARG A 136 -2.18 17.00 37.11
N ILE A 137 -1.59 15.82 37.34
CA ILE A 137 -1.51 14.76 36.31
C ILE A 137 -2.92 14.27 35.93
N ALA A 138 -3.81 14.13 36.91
CA ALA A 138 -5.21 13.75 36.69
C ALA A 138 -5.99 14.82 35.90
N ASP A 139 -5.69 16.10 36.15
CA ASP A 139 -6.18 17.25 35.38
C ASP A 139 -5.46 17.45 34.03
N THR A 140 -4.86 16.38 33.50
CA THR A 140 -4.13 16.33 32.22
C THR A 140 -2.96 17.31 32.10
N ASP A 141 -2.47 17.86 33.22
CA ASP A 141 -1.32 18.74 33.27
C ASP A 141 -0.01 17.98 33.50
N LEU A 142 0.59 17.56 32.38
CA LEU A 142 1.88 16.85 32.38
C LEU A 142 3.08 17.81 32.39
N THR A 143 2.87 19.13 32.58
CA THR A 143 3.96 20.10 32.75
C THR A 143 4.56 20.09 34.15
N VAL A 144 3.92 19.40 35.11
CA VAL A 144 4.38 19.31 36.50
C VAL A 144 5.82 18.77 36.60
N GLU A 145 6.59 19.38 37.49
CA GLU A 145 7.93 18.91 37.87
C GLU A 145 7.84 18.20 39.22
N ILE A 146 8.32 16.96 39.27
CA ILE A 146 8.34 16.17 40.50
C ILE A 146 9.71 16.36 41.15
N PRO A 147 9.82 17.07 42.29
CA PRO A 147 11.09 17.22 42.98
C PRO A 147 11.55 15.88 43.55
N ILE A 148 12.77 15.45 43.20
CA ILE A 148 13.39 14.24 43.74
C ILE A 148 14.15 14.63 45.00
N ARG A 149 13.66 14.18 46.16
CA ARG A 149 14.19 14.64 47.46
C ARG A 149 15.47 13.92 47.89
N SER A 150 15.67 12.70 47.42
CA SER A 150 16.81 11.86 47.79
C SER A 150 17.07 10.78 46.74
N GLU A 151 18.30 10.25 46.75
CA GLU A 151 18.65 9.00 46.07
C GLU A 151 17.68 7.84 46.41
N LYS A 152 17.11 7.83 47.62
CA LYS A 152 16.17 6.82 48.10
C LYS A 152 14.70 7.16 47.87
N ASP A 153 14.40 8.30 47.26
CA ASP A 153 13.02 8.73 46.97
C ASP A 153 12.46 7.96 45.76
N ILE A 154 12.08 6.71 46.00
CA ILE A 154 11.55 5.80 44.97
C ILE A 154 10.26 6.38 44.38
N MET A 155 9.38 6.94 45.22
CA MET A 155 8.10 7.49 44.77
C MET A 155 8.31 8.70 43.86
N GLY A 156 9.11 9.69 44.28
CA GLY A 156 9.44 10.85 43.46
C GLY A 156 10.10 10.46 42.14
N LYS A 157 11.06 9.53 42.16
CA LYS A 157 11.69 8.99 40.94
C LYS A 157 10.69 8.32 40.00
N LYS A 158 9.77 7.49 40.51
CA LYS A 158 8.78 6.77 39.71
C LYS A 158 7.68 7.68 39.16
N LEU A 159 7.23 8.66 39.94
CA LEU A 159 6.26 9.65 39.48
C LEU A 159 6.88 10.57 38.41
N ALA A 160 8.13 11.01 38.60
CA ALA A 160 8.88 11.75 37.58
C ALA A 160 9.03 10.93 36.28
N GLN A 161 9.39 9.65 36.41
CA GLN A 161 9.50 8.73 35.28
C GLN A 161 8.16 8.57 34.56
N LEU A 162 7.04 8.43 35.29
CA LEU A 162 5.70 8.33 34.72
C LEU A 162 5.34 9.57 33.91
N VAL A 163 5.51 10.77 34.47
CA VAL A 163 5.22 12.04 33.78
C VAL A 163 6.06 12.18 32.51
N ASN A 164 7.34 11.83 32.57
CA ASN A 164 8.21 11.90 31.40
C ASN A 164 7.80 10.89 30.32
N GLN A 165 7.46 9.65 30.70
CA GLN A 165 6.98 8.63 29.76
C GLN A 165 5.65 9.02 29.12
N LEU A 166 4.70 9.57 29.90
CA LEU A 166 3.43 10.07 29.36
C LEU A 166 3.65 11.23 28.39
N ASN A 167 4.51 12.19 28.72
CA ASN A 167 4.90 13.26 27.78
C ASN A 167 5.48 12.68 26.48
N GLU A 168 6.41 11.73 26.59
CA GLU A 168 7.05 11.12 25.42
C GLU A 168 6.04 10.38 24.54
N ILE A 169 5.15 9.59 25.14
CA ILE A 169 4.09 8.86 24.42
C ILE A 169 3.16 9.84 23.72
N MET A 170 2.70 10.89 24.40
CA MET A 170 1.80 11.89 23.80
C MET A 170 2.48 12.63 22.64
N HIS A 171 3.75 13.02 22.78
CA HIS A 171 4.52 13.59 21.68
C HIS A 171 4.66 12.63 20.50
N ARG A 172 4.93 11.35 20.75
CA ARG A 172 5.01 10.31 19.71
C ARG A 172 3.67 10.13 19.01
N ILE A 173 2.55 10.17 19.74
CA ILE A 173 1.19 10.09 19.16
C ILE A 173 0.94 11.30 18.25
N THR A 174 1.20 12.53 18.71
CA THR A 174 1.04 13.73 17.86
C THR A 174 1.88 13.64 16.57
N MET A 175 3.13 13.20 16.67
CA MET A 175 3.99 13.00 15.51
C MET A 175 3.44 11.95 14.55
N ALA A 176 2.98 10.80 15.08
CA ALA A 176 2.39 9.74 14.27
C ALA A 176 1.08 10.20 13.61
N SER A 177 0.20 10.88 14.33
CA SER A 177 -1.05 11.45 13.80
C SER A 177 -0.78 12.46 12.68
N ASN A 178 0.18 13.37 12.87
CA ASN A 178 0.56 14.32 11.81
C ASN A 178 1.09 13.61 10.55
N GLN A 179 1.86 12.53 10.73
CA GLN A 179 2.35 11.73 9.62
C GLN A 179 1.21 10.98 8.91
N VAL A 180 0.24 10.42 9.65
CA VAL A 180 -0.96 9.79 9.08
C VAL A 180 -1.80 10.82 8.32
N ALA A 181 -2.05 12.01 8.88
CA ALA A 181 -2.82 13.05 8.21
C ALA A 181 -2.13 13.52 6.90
N SER A 182 -0.81 13.69 6.94
CA SER A 182 -0.04 14.06 5.74
C SER A 182 -0.02 12.95 4.69
N GLY A 183 0.19 11.70 5.11
CA GLY A 183 0.20 10.55 4.23
C GLY A 183 -1.17 10.31 3.59
N SER A 184 -2.24 10.47 4.36
CA SER A 184 -3.61 10.31 3.85
C SER A 184 -3.95 11.38 2.83
N ARG A 185 -3.61 12.66 3.07
CA ARG A 185 -3.75 13.73 2.06
C ARG A 185 -3.02 13.40 0.75
N GLN A 186 -1.79 12.89 0.83
CA GLN A 186 -1.03 12.48 -0.35
C GLN A 186 -1.69 11.32 -1.10
N VAL A 187 -2.25 10.34 -0.39
CA VAL A 187 -2.99 9.23 -1.00
C VAL A 187 -4.28 9.72 -1.66
N ALA A 188 -5.00 10.66 -1.04
CA ALA A 188 -6.18 11.29 -1.64
C ALA A 188 -5.84 12.02 -2.95
N ASP A 189 -4.81 12.87 -2.95
CA ASP A 189 -4.36 13.60 -4.15
C ASP A 189 -3.93 12.62 -5.27
N SER A 190 -3.24 11.54 -4.90
CA SER A 190 -2.84 10.48 -5.84
C SER A 190 -4.04 9.74 -6.41
N SER A 191 -5.06 9.50 -5.59
CA SER A 191 -6.30 8.82 -6.00
C SER A 191 -7.11 9.68 -6.96
N ILE A 192 -7.20 11.00 -6.73
CA ILE A 192 -7.82 11.94 -7.68
C ILE A 192 -7.10 11.89 -9.03
N SER A 193 -5.77 11.94 -9.01
CA SER A 193 -4.95 11.86 -10.23
C SER A 193 -5.16 10.53 -10.96
N LEU A 194 -5.26 9.42 -10.23
CA LEU A 194 -5.52 8.09 -10.80
C LEU A 194 -6.93 8.00 -11.42
N SER A 195 -7.95 8.56 -10.77
CA SER A 195 -9.33 8.63 -11.30
C SER A 195 -9.39 9.46 -12.59
N GLN A 196 -8.69 10.59 -12.63
CA GLN A 196 -8.57 11.38 -13.86
C GLN A 196 -7.86 10.60 -14.96
N GLY A 197 -6.73 9.95 -14.66
CA GLY A 197 -6.02 9.10 -15.62
C GLY A 197 -6.88 7.93 -16.13
N ALA A 198 -7.69 7.32 -15.26
CA ALA A 198 -8.64 6.27 -15.66
C ALA A 198 -9.73 6.83 -16.61
N THR A 199 -10.21 8.04 -16.38
CA THR A 199 -11.19 8.70 -17.27
C THR A 199 -10.58 8.99 -18.65
N GLU A 200 -9.34 9.48 -18.70
CA GLU A 200 -8.61 9.71 -19.95
C GLU A 200 -8.36 8.38 -20.69
N GLN A 201 -7.98 7.33 -19.97
CA GLN A 201 -7.82 5.98 -20.54
C GLN A 201 -9.13 5.42 -21.09
N ALA A 202 -10.27 5.67 -20.43
CA ALA A 202 -11.57 5.24 -20.92
C ALA A 202 -11.89 5.86 -22.30
N SER A 203 -11.61 7.16 -22.46
CA SER A 203 -11.74 7.85 -23.75
C SER A 203 -10.85 7.24 -24.84
N SER A 204 -9.58 6.98 -24.52
CA SER A 204 -8.67 6.31 -25.47
C SER A 204 -9.13 4.90 -25.85
N ILE A 205 -9.76 4.17 -24.94
CA ILE A 205 -10.33 2.84 -25.20
C ILE A 205 -11.53 2.94 -26.16
N GLU A 206 -12.39 3.94 -26.02
CA GLU A 206 -13.50 4.17 -26.95
C GLU A 206 -12.97 4.44 -28.37
N GLU A 207 -11.96 5.31 -28.52
CA GLU A 207 -11.34 5.62 -29.80
C GLU A 207 -10.63 4.41 -30.43
N LEU A 208 -9.91 3.62 -29.63
CA LEU A 208 -9.29 2.39 -30.08
C LEU A 208 -10.33 1.36 -30.52
N THR A 209 -11.45 1.26 -29.82
CA THR A 209 -12.54 0.34 -30.17
C THR A 209 -13.16 0.71 -31.51
N ALA A 210 -13.43 2.00 -31.72
CA ALA A 210 -13.94 2.50 -33.00
C ALA A 210 -12.94 2.23 -34.14
N SER A 211 -11.64 2.48 -33.90
CA SER A 211 -10.58 2.20 -34.88
C SER A 211 -10.49 0.71 -35.22
N LEU A 212 -10.65 -0.18 -34.23
CA LEU A 212 -10.64 -1.62 -34.47
C LEU A 212 -11.87 -2.11 -35.22
N GLU A 213 -13.05 -1.54 -34.99
CA GLU A 213 -14.24 -1.85 -35.79
C GLU A 213 -14.02 -1.47 -37.26
N GLU A 214 -13.44 -0.30 -37.53
CA GLU A 214 -13.09 0.13 -38.89
C GLU A 214 -12.07 -0.82 -39.54
N ILE A 215 -10.98 -1.15 -38.83
CA ILE A 215 -9.95 -2.08 -39.32
C ILE A 215 -10.55 -3.48 -39.55
N SER A 216 -11.43 -3.96 -38.67
CA SER A 216 -12.12 -5.25 -38.83
C SER A 216 -12.97 -5.28 -40.09
N SER A 217 -13.77 -4.22 -40.29
CA SER A 217 -14.59 -4.04 -41.49
C SER A 217 -13.74 -4.03 -42.76
N GLN A 218 -12.67 -3.23 -42.77
CA GLN A 218 -11.77 -3.12 -43.91
C GLN A 218 -11.05 -4.44 -44.22
N THR A 219 -10.64 -5.18 -43.19
CA THR A 219 -10.01 -6.49 -43.33
C THR A 219 -10.96 -7.50 -43.98
N LYS A 220 -12.24 -7.49 -43.59
CA LYS A 220 -13.27 -8.32 -44.20
C LYS A 220 -13.53 -7.96 -45.66
N VAL A 221 -13.55 -6.66 -45.98
CA VAL A 221 -13.67 -6.17 -47.36
C VAL A 221 -12.45 -6.59 -48.19
N ASN A 222 -11.23 -6.52 -47.64
CA ASN A 222 -10.02 -6.97 -48.32
C ASN A 222 -10.07 -8.46 -48.65
N ALA A 223 -10.50 -9.31 -47.72
CA ALA A 223 -10.67 -10.75 -47.96
C ALA A 223 -11.70 -11.02 -49.07
N GLN A 224 -12.82 -10.29 -49.08
CA GLN A 224 -13.83 -10.40 -50.14
C GLN A 224 -13.30 -9.94 -51.51
N ASN A 225 -12.59 -8.81 -51.56
CA ASN A 225 -12.00 -8.30 -52.78
C ASN A 225 -10.93 -9.24 -53.33
N ALA A 226 -10.13 -9.87 -52.46
CA ALA A 226 -9.18 -10.89 -52.85
C ALA A 226 -9.89 -12.10 -53.47
N ASN A 227 -10.96 -12.62 -52.84
CA ASN A 227 -11.74 -13.71 -53.45
C ASN A 227 -12.32 -13.32 -54.83
N ASN A 228 -12.88 -12.11 -54.96
CA ASN A 228 -13.39 -11.63 -56.25
C ASN A 228 -12.29 -11.52 -57.32
N ALA A 229 -11.10 -11.04 -56.94
CA ALA A 229 -9.95 -10.96 -57.83
C ALA A 229 -9.45 -12.36 -58.24
N ASN A 230 -9.53 -13.36 -57.34
CA ASN A 230 -9.19 -14.74 -57.66
C ASN A 230 -10.14 -15.33 -58.72
N THR A 231 -11.45 -15.12 -58.56
CA THR A 231 -12.44 -15.53 -59.56
C THR A 231 -12.18 -14.88 -60.92
N LEU A 232 -11.85 -13.58 -60.94
CA LEU A 232 -11.53 -12.88 -62.19
C LEU A 232 -10.23 -13.41 -62.84
N ALA A 233 -9.25 -13.80 -62.04
CA ALA A 233 -8.02 -14.42 -62.52
C ALA A 233 -8.32 -15.78 -63.17
N GLU A 234 -9.16 -16.61 -62.55
CA GLU A 234 -9.62 -17.89 -63.13
C GLU A 234 -10.35 -17.70 -64.47
N ASP A 235 -11.27 -16.73 -64.55
CA ASP A 235 -11.96 -16.39 -65.81
C ASP A 235 -10.98 -15.92 -66.89
N THR A 236 -9.94 -15.16 -66.50
CA THR A 236 -8.93 -14.68 -67.44
C THR A 236 -8.03 -15.81 -67.94
N ILE A 237 -7.68 -16.78 -67.08
CA ILE A 237 -6.98 -18.01 -67.47
C ILE A 237 -7.80 -18.79 -68.49
N ALA A 238 -9.10 -18.97 -68.24
CA ALA A 238 -9.99 -19.67 -69.18
C ALA A 238 -10.02 -18.99 -70.56
N ASN A 239 -10.09 -17.66 -70.60
CA ASN A 239 -10.03 -16.89 -71.85
C ASN A 239 -8.67 -17.02 -72.56
N ALA A 240 -7.56 -17.02 -71.81
CA ALA A 240 -6.22 -17.20 -72.38
C ALA A 240 -6.04 -18.60 -72.99
N LEU A 241 -6.53 -19.64 -72.31
CA LEU A 241 -6.55 -21.01 -72.82
C LEU A 241 -7.37 -21.13 -74.11
N GLN A 242 -8.56 -20.54 -74.15
CA GLN A 242 -9.38 -20.50 -75.36
C GLN A 242 -8.68 -19.75 -76.50
N GLY A 243 -8.03 -18.63 -76.20
CA GLY A 243 -7.23 -17.89 -77.18
C GLY A 243 -6.08 -18.73 -77.75
N ASN A 244 -5.39 -19.50 -76.91
CA ASN A 244 -4.32 -20.40 -77.33
C ASN A 244 -4.85 -21.52 -78.24
N GLU A 245 -6.00 -22.12 -77.91
CA GLU A 245 -6.67 -23.11 -78.77
C GLU A 245 -6.97 -22.55 -80.16
N GLN A 246 -7.54 -21.34 -80.24
CA GLN A 246 -7.78 -20.65 -81.52
C GLN A 246 -6.48 -20.36 -82.30
N MET A 247 -5.38 -20.06 -81.59
CA MET A 247 -4.07 -19.88 -82.22
C MET A 247 -3.52 -21.19 -82.79
N GLN A 248 -3.73 -22.33 -82.12
CA GLN A 248 -3.36 -23.65 -82.66
C GLN A 248 -4.15 -23.97 -83.94
N GLU A 249 -5.45 -23.67 -83.98
CA GLU A 249 -6.26 -23.81 -85.19
C GLU A 249 -5.76 -22.91 -86.32
N MET A 250 -5.39 -21.66 -86.01
CA MET A 250 -4.83 -20.72 -86.99
C MET A 250 -3.49 -21.22 -87.56
N LEU A 251 -2.60 -21.73 -86.70
CA LEU A 251 -1.32 -22.31 -87.13
C LEU A 251 -1.53 -23.49 -88.08
N LYS A 252 -2.51 -24.36 -87.78
CA LYS A 252 -2.89 -25.46 -88.66
C LYS A 252 -3.41 -24.95 -90.02
N ALA A 253 -4.28 -23.94 -90.03
CA ALA A 253 -4.78 -23.36 -91.27
C ALA A 253 -3.67 -22.71 -92.11
N MET A 254 -2.71 -22.04 -91.47
CA MET A 254 -1.54 -21.46 -92.16
C MET A 254 -0.64 -22.52 -92.79
N GLU A 255 -0.46 -23.66 -92.12
CA GLU A 255 0.27 -24.82 -92.67
C GLU A 255 -0.46 -25.39 -93.90
N GLU A 256 -1.78 -25.57 -93.82
CA GLU A 256 -2.61 -26.04 -94.94
C GLU A 256 -2.56 -25.08 -96.14
N ILE A 257 -2.55 -23.76 -95.89
CA ILE A 257 -2.35 -22.73 -96.93
C ILE A 257 -0.96 -22.85 -97.56
N ASN A 258 0.10 -22.97 -96.75
CA ASN A 258 1.47 -23.10 -97.24
C ASN A 258 1.63 -24.36 -98.11
N GLN A 259 1.09 -25.49 -97.65
CA GLN A 259 1.11 -26.73 -98.40
C GLN A 259 0.33 -26.63 -99.71
N SER A 260 -0.83 -25.96 -99.71
CA SER A 260 -1.62 -25.68 -100.91
C SER A 260 -0.86 -24.79 -101.89
N SER A 261 -0.24 -23.70 -101.44
CA SER A 261 0.58 -22.81 -102.28
C SER A 261 1.78 -23.55 -102.88
N THR A 262 2.43 -24.42 -102.11
CA THR A 262 3.53 -25.27 -102.60
C THR A 262 3.06 -26.25 -103.68
N ASN A 263 1.88 -26.84 -103.51
CA ASN A 263 1.30 -27.72 -104.53
C ASN A 263 0.91 -26.94 -105.79
N ILE A 264 0.36 -25.73 -105.67
CA ILE A 264 0.08 -24.85 -106.82
C ILE A 264 1.38 -24.50 -107.54
N SER A 265 2.47 -24.16 -106.82
CA SER A 265 3.78 -23.89 -107.41
C SER A 265 4.28 -25.05 -108.27
N LYS A 266 4.12 -26.30 -107.79
CA LYS A 266 4.46 -27.51 -108.59
C LYS A 266 3.62 -27.63 -109.85
N ILE A 267 2.32 -27.34 -109.79
CA ILE A 267 1.42 -27.38 -110.95
C ILE A 267 1.81 -26.32 -111.98
N ILE A 268 2.08 -25.08 -111.52
CA ILE A 268 2.51 -23.99 -112.41
C ILE A 268 3.82 -24.33 -113.10
N LYS A 269 4.76 -24.99 -112.42
CA LYS A 269 5.99 -25.49 -113.03
C LYS A 269 5.74 -26.48 -114.16
N VAL A 270 4.79 -27.42 -113.98
CA VAL A 270 4.38 -28.35 -115.04
C VAL A 270 3.73 -27.60 -116.21
N ILE A 271 2.96 -26.55 -115.95
CA ILE A 271 2.37 -25.70 -117.01
C ILE A 271 3.46 -24.96 -117.79
N ASP A 272 4.47 -24.43 -117.12
CA ASP A 272 5.64 -23.80 -117.77
C ASP A 272 6.40 -24.80 -118.65
N ASP A 273 6.63 -26.02 -118.14
CA ASP A 273 7.23 -27.12 -118.91
C ASP A 273 6.40 -27.49 -120.15
N ILE A 274 5.06 -27.54 -120.03
CA ILE A 274 4.14 -27.79 -121.15
C ILE A 274 4.21 -26.64 -122.17
N ALA A 275 4.22 -25.38 -121.70
CA ALA A 275 4.34 -24.21 -122.56
C ALA A 275 5.66 -24.24 -123.34
N PHE A 276 6.77 -24.58 -122.67
CA PHE A 276 8.07 -24.76 -123.30
C PHE A 276 8.07 -25.88 -124.35
N GLN A 277 7.53 -27.06 -124.01
CA GLN A 277 7.41 -28.18 -124.96
C GLN A 277 6.54 -27.79 -126.17
N THR A 278 5.43 -27.09 -125.94
CA THR A 278 4.52 -26.61 -127.01
C THR A 278 5.23 -25.62 -127.92
N ASN A 279 6.05 -24.73 -127.37
CA ASN A 279 6.87 -23.78 -128.12
C ASN A 279 7.89 -24.49 -129.04
N ILE A 280 8.54 -25.56 -128.55
CA ILE A 280 9.46 -26.39 -129.35
C ILE A 280 8.71 -27.18 -130.44
N LEU A 281 7.56 -27.77 -130.11
CA LEU A 281 6.68 -28.46 -131.07
C LEU A 281 6.21 -27.51 -132.19
N ALA A 282 5.79 -26.30 -131.83
CA ALA A 282 5.36 -25.27 -132.76
C ALA A 282 6.52 -24.80 -133.65
N LEU A 283 7.72 -24.64 -133.10
CA LEU A 283 8.92 -24.33 -133.88
C LEU A 283 9.24 -25.42 -134.90
N ASN A 284 9.21 -26.70 -134.49
CA ASN A 284 9.42 -27.83 -135.37
C ASN A 284 8.36 -27.89 -136.49
N ALA A 285 7.09 -27.62 -136.16
CA ALA A 285 6.01 -27.54 -137.12
C ALA A 285 6.18 -26.38 -138.11
N ALA A 286 6.62 -25.21 -137.65
CA ALA A 286 6.91 -24.05 -138.49
C ALA A 286 8.06 -24.33 -139.47
N VAL A 287 9.11 -25.03 -139.02
CA VAL A 287 10.24 -25.47 -139.86
C VAL A 287 9.78 -26.46 -140.93
N GLU A 288 8.98 -27.47 -140.56
CA GLU A 288 8.49 -28.46 -141.53
C GLU A 288 7.46 -27.85 -142.51
N ALA A 289 6.66 -26.88 -142.06
CA ALA A 289 5.78 -26.10 -142.92
C ALA A 289 6.54 -25.21 -143.91
N ALA A 290 7.66 -24.61 -143.50
CA ALA A 290 8.57 -23.88 -144.39
C ALA A 290 9.23 -24.82 -145.41
N ARG A 291 9.54 -26.05 -145.02
CA ARG A 291 10.11 -27.10 -145.88
C ARG A 291 9.13 -27.58 -146.96
N ALA A 292 7.83 -27.59 -146.68
CA ALA A 292 6.76 -27.95 -147.62
C ALA A 292 6.40 -26.85 -148.65
N GLY A 293 7.07 -25.70 -148.60
CA GLY A 293 6.94 -24.64 -149.62
C GLY A 293 5.53 -24.04 -149.74
N GLN A 294 4.97 -23.98 -150.95
CA GLN A 294 3.64 -23.36 -151.16
C GLN A 294 2.49 -24.13 -150.50
N HIS A 295 2.61 -25.45 -150.33
CA HIS A 295 1.57 -26.29 -149.71
C HIS A 295 1.54 -26.18 -148.16
N GLY A 296 2.62 -25.68 -147.55
CA GLY A 296 2.77 -25.54 -146.09
C GLY A 296 2.36 -24.18 -145.53
N LYS A 297 2.04 -23.18 -146.37
CA LYS A 297 1.77 -21.80 -145.91
C LYS A 297 0.67 -21.68 -144.85
N GLY A 298 -0.42 -22.44 -144.98
CA GLY A 298 -1.49 -22.46 -143.96
C GLY A 298 -1.04 -23.07 -142.63
N PHE A 299 -0.24 -24.14 -142.67
CA PHE A 299 0.33 -24.78 -141.49
C PHE A 299 1.39 -23.90 -140.80
N ALA A 300 2.17 -23.13 -141.56
CA ALA A 300 3.16 -22.21 -141.00
C ALA A 300 2.51 -21.11 -140.13
N VAL A 301 1.37 -20.55 -140.59
CA VAL A 301 0.63 -19.53 -139.82
C VAL A 301 0.07 -20.12 -138.52
N VAL A 302 -0.49 -21.33 -138.57
CA VAL A 302 -0.98 -22.02 -137.36
C VAL A 302 0.17 -22.32 -136.40
N ALA A 303 1.32 -22.76 -136.91
CA ALA A 303 2.49 -23.03 -136.08
C ALA A 303 3.03 -21.77 -135.39
N ASP A 304 3.10 -20.63 -136.09
CA ASP A 304 3.49 -19.35 -135.49
C ASP A 304 2.48 -18.86 -134.43
N GLU A 305 1.18 -19.06 -134.66
CA GLU A 305 0.14 -18.69 -133.68
C GLU A 305 0.21 -19.58 -132.42
N VAL A 306 0.42 -20.90 -132.58
CA VAL A 306 0.66 -21.82 -131.45
C VAL A 306 1.94 -21.44 -130.70
N ARG A 307 2.99 -21.05 -131.41
CA ARG A 307 4.24 -20.58 -130.80
C ARG A 307 4.03 -19.32 -129.96
N ASN A 308 3.26 -18.36 -130.48
CA ASN A 308 2.91 -17.14 -129.76
C ASN A 308 2.06 -17.45 -128.51
N LEU A 309 1.06 -18.34 -128.64
CA LEU A 309 0.24 -18.78 -127.50
C LEU A 309 1.08 -19.50 -126.42
N ALA A 310 2.04 -20.32 -126.82
CA ALA A 310 2.97 -20.98 -125.91
C ALA A 310 3.86 -19.97 -125.16
N ALA A 311 4.40 -18.96 -125.85
CA ALA A 311 5.17 -17.88 -125.21
C ALA A 311 4.32 -17.05 -124.24
N ARG A 312 3.06 -16.75 -124.59
CA ARG A 312 2.10 -16.09 -123.68
C ARG A 312 1.79 -16.96 -122.45
N SER A 313 1.65 -18.28 -122.63
CA SER A 313 1.40 -19.22 -121.54
C SER A 313 2.58 -19.32 -120.58
N ALA A 314 3.81 -19.35 -121.09
CA ALA A 314 5.02 -19.33 -120.27
C ALA A 314 5.14 -18.02 -119.46
N ASN A 315 4.87 -16.86 -120.07
CA ASN A 315 4.86 -15.59 -119.35
C ASN A 315 3.79 -15.56 -118.24
N ALA A 316 2.58 -16.05 -118.50
CA ALA A 316 1.53 -16.14 -117.49
C ALA A 316 1.88 -17.12 -116.35
N ALA A 317 2.53 -18.26 -116.68
CA ALA A 317 3.02 -19.20 -115.68
C ALA A 317 4.10 -18.57 -114.80
N LYS A 318 5.01 -17.78 -115.39
CA LYS A 318 6.03 -17.04 -114.65
C LYS A 318 5.42 -16.00 -113.69
N GLU A 319 4.51 -15.15 -114.17
CA GLU A 319 3.82 -14.18 -113.29
C GLU A 319 3.06 -14.88 -112.15
N THR A 320 2.41 -16.01 -112.43
CA THR A 320 1.71 -16.80 -111.40
C THR A 320 2.71 -17.39 -110.39
N THR A 321 3.89 -17.82 -110.84
CA THR A 321 4.96 -18.32 -109.97
C THR A 321 5.40 -17.23 -108.99
N ASP A 322 5.64 -16.01 -109.48
CA ASP A 322 6.05 -14.88 -108.64
C ASP A 322 4.97 -14.54 -107.59
N LEU A 323 3.68 -14.60 -107.96
CA LEU A 323 2.55 -14.39 -107.04
C LEU A 323 2.45 -15.49 -105.97
N ILE A 324 2.69 -16.75 -106.35
CA ILE A 324 2.66 -17.89 -105.42
C ILE A 324 3.86 -17.82 -104.46
N GLU A 325 5.05 -17.49 -104.95
CA GLU A 325 6.24 -17.32 -104.10
C GLU A 325 6.05 -16.16 -103.10
N SER A 326 5.45 -15.05 -103.56
CA SER A 326 5.05 -13.96 -102.67
C SER A 326 4.03 -14.40 -101.61
N SER A 327 3.07 -15.23 -102.00
CA SER A 327 2.04 -15.76 -101.08
C SER A 327 2.66 -16.68 -100.03
N ILE A 328 3.58 -17.57 -100.41
CA ILE A 328 4.32 -18.43 -99.48
C ILE A 328 5.06 -17.58 -98.44
N LYS A 329 5.82 -16.56 -98.87
CA LYS A 329 6.52 -15.65 -97.93
C LYS A 329 5.58 -14.94 -96.97
N LYS A 330 4.41 -14.48 -97.44
CA LYS A 330 3.41 -13.82 -96.58
C LYS A 330 2.81 -14.79 -95.57
N THR A 331 2.53 -16.02 -95.98
CA THR A 331 2.01 -17.08 -95.09
C THR A 331 3.05 -17.50 -94.06
N GLU A 332 4.33 -17.63 -94.42
CA GLU A 332 5.42 -17.86 -93.47
C GLU A 332 5.53 -16.74 -92.43
N GLY A 333 5.43 -15.48 -92.87
CA GLY A 333 5.36 -14.32 -91.97
C GLY A 333 4.16 -14.38 -91.03
N GLY A 334 2.98 -14.72 -91.54
CA GLY A 334 1.76 -14.90 -90.74
C GLY A 334 1.87 -16.05 -89.74
N THR A 335 2.47 -17.18 -90.15
CA THR A 335 2.72 -18.34 -89.28
C THR A 335 3.66 -17.96 -88.13
N LYS A 336 4.69 -17.16 -88.41
CA LYS A 336 5.59 -16.67 -87.36
C LYS A 336 4.85 -15.79 -86.36
N ILE A 337 4.09 -14.79 -86.81
CA ILE A 337 3.31 -13.91 -85.94
C ILE A 337 2.33 -14.72 -85.08
N ALA A 338 1.66 -15.71 -85.68
CA ALA A 338 0.74 -16.58 -84.96
C ALA A 338 1.45 -17.41 -83.88
N ARG A 339 2.62 -17.97 -84.19
CA ARG A 339 3.42 -18.73 -83.22
C ARG A 339 3.89 -17.85 -82.07
N ASP A 340 4.43 -16.67 -82.38
CA ASP A 340 4.90 -15.71 -81.37
C ASP A 340 3.72 -15.28 -80.47
N THR A 341 2.53 -15.07 -81.05
CA THR A 341 1.31 -14.74 -80.30
C THR A 341 0.87 -15.88 -79.36
N ALA A 342 0.92 -17.13 -79.82
CA ALA A 342 0.60 -18.29 -79.00
C ALA A 342 1.55 -18.44 -77.80
N GLU A 343 2.84 -18.17 -78.00
CA GLU A 343 3.84 -18.20 -76.93
C GLU A 343 3.59 -17.10 -75.87
N GLU A 344 3.20 -15.89 -76.30
CA GLU A 344 2.85 -14.80 -75.38
C GLU A 344 1.56 -15.09 -74.59
N LEU A 345 0.57 -15.75 -75.18
CA LEU A 345 -0.61 -16.23 -74.45
C LEU A 345 -0.25 -17.26 -73.38
N GLN A 346 0.71 -18.15 -73.64
CA GLN A 346 1.21 -19.11 -72.65
C GLN A 346 1.91 -18.40 -71.47
N LYS A 347 2.75 -17.39 -71.76
CA LYS A 347 3.40 -16.58 -70.71
C LYS A 347 2.37 -15.78 -69.88
N MET A 348 1.29 -15.36 -70.52
CA MET A 348 0.18 -14.67 -69.85
C MET A 348 -0.53 -15.60 -68.86
N GLU A 349 -0.79 -16.85 -69.25
CA GLU A 349 -1.34 -17.88 -68.37
C GLU A 349 -0.47 -18.07 -67.11
N ASP A 350 0.84 -18.27 -67.30
CA ASP A 350 1.80 -18.42 -66.19
C ASP A 350 1.81 -17.21 -65.25
N SER A 351 1.67 -16.01 -65.80
CA SER A 351 1.66 -14.76 -65.04
C SER A 351 0.35 -14.59 -64.25
N ILE A 352 -0.80 -14.93 -64.83
CA ILE A 352 -2.09 -14.86 -64.13
C ILE A 352 -2.16 -15.91 -63.02
N ASN A 353 -1.61 -17.11 -63.21
CA ASN A 353 -1.50 -18.11 -62.16
C ASN A 353 -0.74 -17.59 -60.93
N LYS A 354 0.38 -16.86 -61.13
CA LYS A 354 1.11 -16.21 -60.04
C LYS A 354 0.30 -15.10 -59.36
N VAL A 355 -0.50 -14.36 -60.12
CA VAL A 355 -1.41 -13.35 -59.55
C VAL A 355 -2.47 -14.01 -58.67
N ALA A 356 -3.09 -15.10 -59.14
CA ALA A 356 -4.08 -15.86 -58.37
C ALA A 356 -3.48 -16.38 -57.05
N GLU A 357 -2.26 -16.92 -57.08
CA GLU A 357 -1.55 -17.36 -55.88
C GLU A 357 -1.33 -16.22 -54.87
N LEU A 358 -0.85 -15.06 -55.33
CA LEU A 358 -0.64 -13.88 -54.48
C LEU A 358 -1.96 -13.37 -53.89
N VAL A 359 -3.03 -13.34 -54.68
CA VAL A 359 -4.36 -12.91 -54.24
C VAL A 359 -4.94 -13.88 -53.21
N ASN A 360 -4.78 -15.19 -53.41
CA ASN A 360 -5.16 -16.18 -52.42
C ASN A 360 -4.40 -15.99 -51.09
N ASN A 361 -3.09 -15.69 -51.14
CA ASN A 361 -2.31 -15.39 -49.94
C ASN A 361 -2.82 -14.12 -49.23
N ILE A 362 -3.27 -13.10 -49.96
CA ILE A 362 -3.93 -11.91 -49.36
C ILE A 362 -5.24 -12.30 -48.67
N ALA A 363 -6.05 -13.16 -49.28
CA ALA A 363 -7.31 -13.61 -48.67
C ALA A 363 -7.06 -14.38 -47.35
N VAL A 364 -6.10 -15.30 -47.34
CA VAL A 364 -5.69 -16.05 -46.15
C VAL A 364 -5.16 -15.12 -45.06
N ALA A 365 -4.22 -14.23 -45.40
CA ALA A 365 -3.65 -13.26 -44.45
C ALA A 365 -4.71 -12.31 -43.89
N SER A 366 -5.66 -11.86 -44.72
CA SER A 366 -6.78 -11.01 -44.27
C SER A 366 -7.68 -11.77 -43.29
N ASN A 367 -7.92 -13.06 -43.51
CA ASN A 367 -8.72 -13.85 -42.59
C ASN A 367 -8.01 -14.10 -41.24
N GLU A 368 -6.68 -14.29 -41.26
CA GLU A 368 -5.87 -14.32 -40.04
C GLU A 368 -5.87 -12.97 -39.30
N GLN A 369 -5.77 -11.85 -40.03
CA GLN A 369 -5.89 -10.52 -39.44
C GLN A 369 -7.23 -10.32 -38.75
N ALA A 370 -8.33 -10.79 -39.33
CA ALA A 370 -9.66 -10.72 -38.71
C ALA A 370 -9.71 -11.47 -37.37
N LEU A 371 -9.11 -12.66 -37.29
CA LEU A 371 -8.98 -13.41 -36.03
C LEU A 371 -8.10 -12.68 -35.01
N GLY A 372 -6.98 -12.09 -35.46
CA GLY A 372 -6.11 -11.28 -34.61
C GLY A 372 -6.82 -10.05 -34.03
N ILE A 373 -7.65 -9.38 -34.84
CA ILE A 373 -8.46 -8.23 -34.40
C ILE A 373 -9.48 -8.65 -33.34
N GLU A 374 -10.12 -9.81 -33.49
CA GLU A 374 -11.05 -10.33 -32.48
C GLU A 374 -10.35 -10.57 -31.12
N GLN A 375 -9.13 -11.10 -31.15
CA GLN A 375 -8.32 -11.28 -29.94
C GLN A 375 -7.91 -9.94 -29.32
N ILE A 376 -7.54 -8.94 -30.13
CA ILE A 376 -7.23 -7.59 -29.64
C ILE A 376 -8.48 -6.97 -28.99
N ASN A 377 -9.66 -7.13 -29.60
CA ASN A 377 -10.92 -6.63 -29.07
C ASN A 377 -11.23 -7.21 -27.68
N GLN A 378 -11.03 -8.52 -27.49
CA GLN A 378 -11.13 -9.15 -26.17
C GLN A 378 -10.14 -8.55 -25.15
N GLY A 379 -8.91 -8.28 -25.58
CA GLY A 379 -7.90 -7.61 -24.75
C GLY A 379 -8.33 -6.19 -24.34
N ILE A 380 -8.93 -5.42 -25.26
CA ILE A 380 -9.47 -4.09 -24.95
C ILE A 380 -10.61 -4.17 -23.93
N MET A 381 -11.52 -5.15 -24.05
CA MET A 381 -12.58 -5.33 -23.05
C MET A 381 -12.02 -5.61 -21.65
N GLN A 382 -10.94 -6.38 -21.54
CA GLN A 382 -10.26 -6.62 -20.26
C GLN A 382 -9.62 -5.35 -19.70
N ILE A 383 -8.95 -4.56 -20.56
CA ILE A 383 -8.37 -3.27 -20.15
C ILE A 383 -9.48 -2.32 -19.68
N SER A 384 -10.63 -2.28 -20.37
CA SER A 384 -11.79 -1.48 -19.98
C SER A 384 -12.29 -1.83 -18.57
N GLN A 385 -12.35 -3.12 -18.23
CA GLN A 385 -12.69 -3.55 -16.87
C GLN A 385 -11.68 -3.07 -15.82
N VAL A 386 -10.37 -3.13 -16.14
CA VAL A 386 -9.32 -2.62 -15.25
C VAL A 386 -9.43 -1.11 -15.08
N VAL A 387 -9.73 -0.36 -16.14
CA VAL A 387 -9.93 1.10 -16.07
C VAL A 387 -11.13 1.45 -15.18
N GLN A 388 -12.25 0.72 -15.28
CA GLN A 388 -13.39 0.90 -14.37
C GLN A 388 -13.01 0.57 -12.92
N ALA A 389 -12.29 -0.54 -12.71
CA ALA A 389 -11.82 -0.92 -11.38
C ALA A 389 -10.87 0.12 -10.77
N ASN A 390 -9.98 0.72 -11.58
CA ASN A 390 -9.10 1.80 -11.15
C ASN A 390 -9.88 3.03 -10.73
N SER A 391 -10.92 3.42 -11.49
CA SER A 391 -11.78 4.55 -11.14
C SER A 391 -12.50 4.32 -9.80
N ALA A 392 -13.15 3.16 -9.65
CA ALA A 392 -13.83 2.78 -8.40
C ALA A 392 -12.86 2.71 -7.21
N THR A 393 -11.71 2.05 -7.38
CA THR A 393 -10.68 1.94 -6.33
C THR A 393 -10.10 3.30 -5.96
N SER A 394 -9.99 4.22 -6.91
CA SER A 394 -9.54 5.59 -6.65
C SER A 394 -10.55 6.38 -5.83
N GLU A 395 -11.83 6.27 -6.13
CA GLU A 395 -12.89 6.89 -5.33
C GLU A 395 -12.89 6.34 -3.89
N GLU A 396 -12.83 5.01 -3.74
CA GLU A 396 -12.73 4.38 -2.41
C GLU A 396 -11.47 4.80 -1.65
N SER A 397 -10.32 4.87 -2.33
CA SER A 397 -9.04 5.27 -1.72
C SER A 397 -9.04 6.73 -1.29
N ALA A 398 -9.68 7.61 -2.06
CA ALA A 398 -9.86 9.01 -1.69
C ALA A 398 -10.74 9.13 -0.43
N ALA A 399 -11.89 8.44 -0.40
CA ALA A 399 -12.79 8.44 0.76
C ALA A 399 -12.11 7.87 2.02
N ALA A 400 -11.41 6.73 1.91
CA ALA A 400 -10.67 6.14 3.02
C ALA A 400 -9.56 7.07 3.53
N SER A 401 -8.92 7.81 2.64
CA SER A 401 -7.88 8.79 2.98
C SER A 401 -8.45 10.02 3.70
N GLU A 402 -9.62 10.51 3.29
CA GLU A 402 -10.33 11.57 4.01
C GLU A 402 -10.70 11.13 5.43
N GLU A 403 -11.20 9.89 5.58
CA GLU A 403 -11.51 9.31 6.89
C GLU A 403 -10.25 9.19 7.76
N LEU A 404 -9.14 8.66 7.24
CA LEU A 404 -7.88 8.56 7.98
C LEU A 404 -7.34 9.93 8.40
N SER A 405 -7.46 10.96 7.54
CA SER A 405 -7.08 12.32 7.88
C SER A 405 -7.94 12.86 9.04
N SER A 406 -9.26 12.62 9.00
CA SER A 406 -10.18 13.00 10.07
C SER A 406 -9.87 12.28 11.39
N GLN A 407 -9.58 10.98 11.35
CA GLN A 407 -9.18 10.21 12.54
C GLN A 407 -7.86 10.70 13.13
N ALA A 408 -6.90 11.08 12.29
CA ALA A 408 -5.64 11.67 12.74
C ALA A 408 -5.83 13.05 13.40
N GLU A 409 -6.73 13.87 12.87
CA GLU A 409 -7.13 15.14 13.49
C GLU A 409 -7.82 14.92 14.84
N LEU A 410 -8.72 13.94 14.94
CA LEU A 410 -9.37 13.57 16.19
C LEU A 410 -8.36 13.10 17.25
N LEU A 411 -7.36 12.29 16.85
CA LEU A 411 -6.26 11.89 17.74
C LEU A 411 -5.46 13.11 18.24
N ASN A 412 -5.17 14.06 17.35
CA ASN A 412 -4.51 15.30 17.74
C ASN A 412 -5.36 16.13 18.71
N GLU A 413 -6.68 16.19 18.49
CA GLU A 413 -7.61 16.87 19.40
C GLU A 413 -7.61 16.21 20.79
N MET A 414 -7.67 14.88 20.85
CA MET A 414 -7.59 14.14 22.12
C MET A 414 -6.25 14.36 22.85
N VAL A 415 -5.12 14.37 22.12
CA VAL A 415 -3.81 14.68 22.73
C VAL A 415 -3.73 16.14 23.16
N SER A 416 -4.40 17.07 22.46
CA SER A 416 -4.39 18.51 22.81
C SER A 416 -5.03 18.83 24.16
N GLN A 417 -5.85 17.90 24.70
CA GLN A 417 -6.37 17.99 26.07
C GLN A 417 -5.27 17.86 27.13
N PHE A 418 -4.12 17.27 26.80
CA PHE A 418 -2.96 17.17 27.70
C PHE A 418 -2.04 18.39 27.56
N LYS A 419 -1.69 19.03 28.68
CA LYS A 419 -0.65 20.07 28.70
C LYS A 419 0.71 19.40 28.74
N LEU A 420 1.36 19.32 27.58
CA LEU A 420 2.66 18.69 27.45
C LEU A 420 3.80 19.67 27.74
N LYS A 421 4.91 19.15 28.25
CA LYS A 421 6.16 19.90 28.33
C LYS A 421 6.61 20.27 26.92
N PRO A 422 7.04 21.52 26.68
CA PRO A 422 7.63 21.87 25.40
C PRO A 422 8.80 20.93 25.15
N GLN A 423 8.81 20.27 23.99
CA GLN A 423 9.99 19.51 23.58
C GLN A 423 11.17 20.46 23.62
N SER A 424 12.14 20.17 24.48
CA SER A 424 13.44 20.81 24.42
C SER A 424 13.98 20.48 23.03
N ARG A 425 13.88 21.44 22.10
CA ARG A 425 14.63 21.43 20.85
C ARG A 425 16.09 21.38 21.30
N ALA A 426 16.65 20.17 21.40
CA ALA A 426 18.08 19.99 21.41
C ALA A 426 18.56 20.78 20.19
N LYS A 427 19.27 21.88 20.43
CA LYS A 427 19.94 22.66 19.39
C LYS A 427 20.87 21.68 18.69
N ILE A 428 20.40 21.07 17.60
CA ILE A 428 21.26 20.50 16.60
C ILE A 428 22.07 21.70 16.13
N LYS A 429 23.34 21.75 16.54
CA LYS A 429 24.31 22.69 15.97
C LYS A 429 24.37 22.39 14.47
N MET A 430 23.56 23.10 13.69
CA MET A 430 23.76 23.27 12.25
C MET A 430 25.06 24.08 12.10
N GLY A 431 26.15 23.36 11.92
CA GLY A 431 27.47 23.94 11.80
C GLY A 431 28.49 22.84 11.58
N GLU A 432 28.35 22.12 10.46
CA GLU A 432 29.38 21.36 9.74
C GLU A 432 28.69 20.40 8.76
N LEU A 433 28.15 20.94 7.67
CA LEU A 433 27.88 20.22 6.44
C LEU A 433 27.77 21.25 5.31
N SER A 434 28.92 21.83 5.00
CA SER A 434 29.18 22.48 3.72
C SER A 434 30.52 21.92 3.21
N LEU A 435 30.43 20.90 2.36
CA LEU A 435 31.43 20.53 1.37
C LEU A 435 30.72 19.83 0.21
#